data_AF-A0A7R9B8C4-F1
#
_entry.id   AF-A0A7R9B8C4-F1
#
_cell.length_a   1.000
_cell.length_b   1.000
_cell.length_c   1.000
_cell.angle_alpha   90.00
_cell.angle_beta   90.00
_cell.angle_gamma   90.00
#
_symmetry.space_group_name_H-M   'P 1'
#
loop_
_entity.id
_entity.type
_entity.pdbx_description
1 polymer ?
#
loop_
_entity_poly.entity_id
_entity_poly.type
_entity_poly.pdbx_seq_one_letter_code
_entity_poly.pdbx_strand_id
1 'polypeptide(L)'
;MLQAQRKGIDNYRCQQKIIRVSLPGERQVTRPPYRRATSHIQLFLYWDYAMNVRVDEVVYVHCHQQADSGGTIVLVGQDGVQQSPIHFPKGGHLLSFLSCLETGLLPHGQLDPPLWSQRGKGKKVC
;
A
#
# COMPACT_ATOMS: atom_id res chain seq x y z
N MET A 1 -12.63 -35.24 30.48
CA MET A 1 -11.51 -34.72 29.67
C MET A 1 -11.92 -34.83 28.19
N LEU A 2 -12.59 -33.80 27.67
CA LEU A 2 -13.05 -33.56 26.29
C LEU A 2 -13.51 -32.08 26.36
N GLN A 3 -13.08 -31.14 25.54
CA GLN A 3 -13.03 -31.15 24.10
C GLN A 3 -11.84 -30.33 23.57
N ALA A 4 -11.36 -30.75 22.40
CA ALA A 4 -10.48 -29.97 21.54
C ALA A 4 -11.18 -28.68 21.10
N GLN A 5 -10.69 -27.52 21.54
CA GLN A 5 -10.94 -26.26 20.85
C GLN A 5 -9.83 -26.07 19.82
N ARG A 6 -10.12 -26.50 18.58
CA ARG A 6 -9.37 -26.04 17.40
C ARG A 6 -9.44 -24.51 17.39
N LYS A 7 -8.35 -23.83 17.76
CA LYS A 7 -8.17 -22.40 17.53
C LYS A 7 -7.83 -22.21 16.04
N GLY A 8 -8.83 -22.39 15.19
CA GLY A 8 -8.76 -22.10 13.76
C GLY A 8 -9.78 -21.03 13.43
N ILE A 9 -9.37 -19.76 13.52
CA ILE A 9 -9.99 -18.64 12.82
C ILE A 9 -8.83 -17.70 12.49
N ASP A 10 -8.42 -17.74 11.25
CA ASP A 10 -7.39 -16.89 10.70
C ASP A 10 -7.74 -15.41 10.97
N ASN A 11 -6.91 -14.70 11.73
CA ASN A 11 -7.13 -13.28 11.98
C ASN A 11 -6.74 -12.48 10.72
N TYR A 12 -7.61 -12.48 9.71
CA TYR A 12 -7.50 -11.63 8.54
C TYR A 12 -7.99 -10.22 8.88
N ARG A 13 -7.15 -9.21 8.64
CA ARG A 13 -7.53 -7.81 8.76
C ARG A 13 -7.44 -7.12 7.41
N CYS A 14 -8.59 -6.83 6.81
CA CYS A 14 -8.68 -6.10 5.54
C CYS A 14 -9.00 -4.63 5.79
N GLN A 15 -8.32 -3.74 5.04
CA GLN A 15 -8.56 -2.31 5.10
C GLN A 15 -8.53 -1.64 3.74
N GLN A 16 -9.42 -0.65 3.65
CA GLN A 16 -9.51 0.31 2.57
C GLN A 16 -9.14 1.68 3.17
N LYS A 17 -7.99 2.25 2.79
CA LYS A 17 -7.58 3.62 3.13
C LYS A 17 -7.54 4.51 1.91
N ILE A 18 -8.25 5.63 1.96
CA ILE A 18 -8.24 6.67 0.93
C ILE A 18 -7.07 7.62 1.24
N ILE A 19 -6.35 8.08 0.23
CA ILE A 19 -5.39 9.17 0.39
C ILE A 19 -6.15 10.48 0.14
N ARG A 20 -6.32 11.30 1.18
CA ARG A 20 -6.89 12.64 1.05
C ARG A 20 -5.75 13.65 0.97
N VAL A 21 -5.64 14.36 -0.15
CA VAL A 21 -4.70 15.47 -0.32
C VAL A 21 -5.49 16.77 -0.39
N SER A 22 -5.19 17.72 0.48
CA SER A 22 -5.64 19.10 0.40
C SER A 22 -4.92 19.75 -0.77
N LEU A 23 -5.62 19.94 -1.89
CA LEU A 23 -5.08 20.51 -3.13
C LEU A 23 -4.40 21.87 -2.86
N PRO A 24 -3.07 22.02 -2.97
CA PRO A 24 -2.47 23.30 -3.29
C PRO A 24 -2.53 23.46 -4.83
N GLY A 25 -2.70 24.70 -5.33
CA GLY A 25 -2.86 24.98 -6.76
C GLY A 25 -1.92 24.18 -7.68
N GLU A 26 -2.47 23.75 -8.82
CA GLU A 26 -1.85 22.89 -9.85
C GLU A 26 -0.33 23.03 -9.95
N ARG A 27 0.40 22.06 -9.39
CA ARG A 27 1.76 21.79 -9.85
C ARG A 27 1.65 20.92 -11.09
N GLN A 28 1.89 21.51 -12.25
CA GLN A 28 2.25 20.73 -13.43
C GLN A 28 3.58 20.02 -13.15
N VAL A 29 3.51 18.72 -12.84
CA VAL A 29 4.68 17.86 -12.81
C VAL A 29 5.02 17.54 -14.26
N THR A 30 6.01 18.24 -14.80
CA THR A 30 6.57 17.89 -16.11
C THR A 30 7.21 16.51 -16.01
N ARG A 31 6.69 15.57 -16.81
CA ARG A 31 7.22 14.22 -16.95
C ARG A 31 8.65 14.32 -17.46
N PRO A 32 9.70 13.86 -16.74
CA PRO A 32 10.95 13.60 -17.42
C PRO A 32 10.72 12.45 -18.40
N PRO A 33 11.05 12.58 -19.69
CA PRO A 33 11.10 11.42 -20.57
C PRO A 33 12.20 10.51 -20.01
N TYR A 34 11.81 9.37 -19.45
CA TYR A 34 12.77 8.34 -19.08
C TYR A 34 13.35 7.77 -20.39
N ARG A 35 14.37 8.43 -20.93
CA ARG A 35 15.07 8.00 -22.13
C ARG A 35 16.11 6.95 -21.72
N ARG A 36 15.80 5.66 -21.92
CA ARG A 36 16.72 4.56 -21.62
C ARG A 36 17.66 4.36 -22.81
N ALA A 37 18.94 4.66 -22.62
CA ALA A 37 20.01 4.24 -23.52
C ALA A 37 20.96 3.35 -22.72
N THR A 38 20.90 2.03 -22.93
CA THR A 38 22.06 1.13 -22.77
C THR A 38 21.77 -0.21 -23.43
N SER A 39 22.76 -0.66 -24.21
CA SER A 39 22.90 -1.96 -24.85
C SER A 39 23.24 -3.07 -23.84
N HIS A 40 22.91 -4.31 -24.22
CA HIS A 40 23.23 -5.62 -23.63
C HIS A 40 22.15 -6.31 -22.75
N ILE A 41 21.78 -7.50 -23.22
CA ILE A 41 20.49 -8.20 -23.12
C ILE A 41 20.24 -8.91 -21.76
N GLN A 42 21.10 -8.72 -20.75
CA GLN A 42 20.95 -9.38 -19.44
C GLN A 42 20.45 -8.46 -18.32
N LEU A 43 20.48 -7.14 -18.52
CA LEU A 43 19.90 -6.18 -17.58
C LEU A 43 18.37 -6.09 -17.71
N PHE A 44 17.80 -6.45 -18.88
CA PHE A 44 16.41 -6.19 -19.25
C PHE A 44 15.35 -7.01 -18.50
N LEU A 45 15.63 -8.27 -18.13
CA LEU A 45 14.60 -9.19 -17.60
C LEU A 45 13.92 -8.68 -16.32
N TYR A 46 14.67 -8.00 -15.43
CA TYR A 46 14.10 -7.52 -14.17
C TYR A 46 13.52 -6.11 -14.23
N TRP A 47 13.92 -5.30 -15.21
CA TRP A 47 13.44 -3.92 -15.35
C TRP A 47 11.95 -3.84 -15.67
N ASP A 48 11.39 -4.88 -16.29
CA ASP A 48 9.96 -4.97 -16.57
C ASP A 48 9.13 -5.19 -15.29
N TYR A 49 9.76 -5.62 -14.19
CA TYR A 49 9.14 -5.69 -12.87
C TYR A 49 9.37 -4.44 -12.01
N ALA A 50 10.16 -3.47 -12.47
CA ALA A 50 10.43 -2.27 -11.70
C ALA A 50 9.17 -1.41 -11.59
N MET A 51 8.77 -1.13 -10.36
CA MET A 51 7.62 -0.29 -10.03
C MET A 51 8.07 1.14 -9.75
N ASN A 52 7.43 2.12 -10.37
CA ASN A 52 7.53 3.53 -10.00
C ASN A 52 6.13 4.13 -9.98
N VAL A 53 5.67 4.53 -8.79
CA VAL A 53 4.31 5.05 -8.56
C VAL A 53 4.46 6.37 -7.84
N ARG A 54 3.92 7.44 -8.41
CA ARG A 54 3.88 8.73 -7.74
C ARG A 54 2.72 8.73 -6.75
N VAL A 55 2.99 9.09 -5.49
CA VAL A 55 1.99 9.02 -4.42
C VAL A 55 0.81 9.98 -4.68
N ASP A 56 1.03 11.09 -5.38
CA ASP A 56 -0.04 12.02 -5.77
C ASP A 56 -1.05 11.43 -6.77
N GLU A 57 -0.67 10.39 -7.50
CA GLU A 57 -1.56 9.67 -8.42
C GLU A 57 -2.36 8.56 -7.70
N VAL A 58 -1.99 8.19 -6.47
CA VAL A 58 -2.65 7.12 -5.71
C VAL A 58 -3.83 7.70 -4.92
N VAL A 59 -5.05 7.24 -5.24
CA VAL A 59 -6.27 7.65 -4.52
C VAL A 59 -6.62 6.70 -3.38
N TYR A 60 -6.20 5.45 -3.51
CA TYR A 60 -6.66 4.40 -2.64
C TYR A 60 -5.58 3.35 -2.37
N VAL A 61 -5.50 2.93 -1.12
CA VAL A 61 -4.61 1.90 -0.61
C VAL A 61 -5.46 0.77 -0.03
N HIS A 62 -5.40 -0.38 -0.68
CA HIS A 62 -5.99 -1.60 -0.18
C HIS A 62 -4.93 -2.42 0.55
N CYS A 63 -5.19 -2.86 1.77
CA CYS A 63 -4.24 -3.70 2.48
C CYS A 63 -4.89 -4.83 3.25
N HIS A 64 -4.15 -5.93 3.36
CA HIS A 64 -4.50 -7.12 4.11
C HIS A 64 -3.37 -7.44 5.07
N GLN A 65 -3.68 -7.72 6.32
CA GLN A 65 -2.72 -8.27 7.28
C GLN A 65 -3.25 -9.61 7.76
N GLN A 66 -2.44 -10.65 7.62
CA GLN A 66 -2.68 -11.97 8.18
C GLN A 66 -1.70 -12.18 9.34
N ALA A 67 -2.13 -12.91 10.38
CA ALA A 67 -1.27 -13.23 11.52
C ALA A 67 -0.05 -14.07 11.10
N ASP A 68 -0.27 -15.03 10.21
CA ASP A 68 0.71 -16.10 9.95
C ASP A 68 1.43 -15.99 8.60
N SER A 69 1.06 -15.06 7.71
CA SER A 69 1.62 -14.95 6.35
C SER A 69 2.15 -13.55 5.98
N GLY A 70 2.00 -12.56 6.86
CA GLY A 70 2.45 -11.19 6.62
C GLY A 70 1.37 -10.29 6.05
N GLY A 71 1.80 -9.18 5.45
CA GLY A 71 0.91 -8.13 4.96
C GLY A 71 0.99 -7.97 3.45
N THR A 72 -0.10 -7.55 2.83
CA THR A 72 -0.15 -7.20 1.41
C THR A 72 -0.73 -5.80 1.26
N ILE A 73 -0.21 -5.03 0.32
CA ILE A 73 -0.74 -3.72 -0.08
C ILE A 73 -0.92 -3.65 -1.59
N VAL A 74 -1.98 -3.00 -2.03
CA VAL A 74 -2.27 -2.67 -3.43
C VAL A 74 -2.53 -1.16 -3.50
N LEU A 75 -1.80 -0.49 -4.38
CA LEU A 75 -1.97 0.93 -4.66
C LEU A 75 -2.88 1.08 -5.87
N VAL A 76 -3.87 1.97 -5.77
CA VAL A 76 -4.85 2.20 -6.84
C VAL A 76 -4.78 3.66 -7.26
N GLY A 77 -4.55 3.85 -8.56
CA GLY A 77 -4.41 5.16 -9.18
C GLY A 77 -5.73 5.92 -9.35
N GLN A 78 -5.64 7.22 -9.63
CA GLN A 78 -6.78 8.06 -10.03
C GLN A 78 -7.50 7.53 -11.28
N ASP A 79 -6.77 6.86 -12.15
CA ASP A 79 -7.26 6.17 -13.35
C ASP A 79 -7.98 4.84 -13.06
N GLY A 80 -8.00 4.41 -11.79
CA GLY A 80 -8.57 3.14 -11.36
C GLY A 80 -7.67 1.93 -11.56
N VAL A 81 -6.45 2.11 -12.11
CA VAL A 81 -5.50 1.01 -12.31
C VAL A 81 -4.96 0.55 -10.96
N GLN A 82 -5.02 -0.76 -10.73
CA GLN A 82 -4.44 -1.39 -9.54
C GLN A 82 -3.02 -1.85 -9.85
N GLN A 83 -2.07 -1.42 -9.03
CA GLN A 83 -0.69 -1.86 -9.12
C GLN A 83 -0.55 -3.30 -8.61
N SER A 84 0.50 -4.00 -9.08
CA SER A 84 0.81 -5.35 -8.57
C SER A 84 0.95 -5.35 -7.04
N PRO A 85 0.39 -6.35 -6.33
CA PRO A 85 0.44 -6.38 -4.87
C PRO A 85 1.87 -6.46 -4.32
N ILE A 86 2.20 -5.59 -3.37
CA ILE A 86 3.47 -5.63 -2.63
C ILE A 86 3.27 -6.49 -1.38
N HIS A 87 4.13 -7.49 -1.21
CA HIS A 87 4.09 -8.44 -0.10
C HIS A 87 5.15 -8.08 0.94
N PHE A 88 4.70 -7.94 2.19
CA PHE A 88 5.54 -7.71 3.35
C PHE A 88 5.78 -9.02 4.11
N PRO A 89 6.98 -9.20 4.70
CA PRO A 89 7.24 -10.33 5.57
C PRO A 89 6.36 -10.29 6.83
N LYS A 90 6.32 -11.41 7.56
CA LYS A 90 5.58 -11.52 8.83
C LYS A 90 6.06 -10.45 9.82
N GLY A 91 5.13 -9.89 10.59
CA GLY A 91 5.40 -8.84 11.58
C GLY A 91 4.71 -7.51 11.28
N GLY A 92 5.25 -6.43 11.81
CA GLY A 92 4.66 -5.08 11.76
C GLY A 92 4.97 -4.26 10.51
N HIS A 93 5.63 -4.84 9.50
CA HIS A 93 6.20 -4.08 8.37
C HIS A 93 5.18 -3.31 7.54
N LEU A 94 3.99 -3.91 7.29
CA LEU A 94 2.90 -3.22 6.61
C LEU A 94 2.44 -1.99 7.40
N LEU A 95 2.30 -2.11 8.73
CA LEU A 95 1.91 -0.99 9.57
C LEU A 95 2.99 0.09 9.59
N SER A 96 4.26 -0.29 9.70
CA SER A 96 5.39 0.66 9.61
C SER A 96 5.39 1.42 8.29
N PHE A 97 5.18 0.72 7.16
CA PHE A 97 5.06 1.37 5.85
C PHE A 97 3.91 2.37 5.82
N LEU A 98 2.72 1.98 6.30
CA LEU A 98 1.56 2.87 6.34
C LEU A 98 1.80 4.09 7.25
N SER A 99 2.49 3.93 8.38
CA SER A 99 2.86 5.04 9.26
C SER A 99 3.84 6.00 8.59
N CYS A 100 4.84 5.48 7.86
CA CYS A 100 5.74 6.31 7.07
C CYS A 100 4.98 7.04 5.95
N LEU A 101 4.06 6.37 5.25
CA LEU A 101 3.23 6.97 4.21
C LEU A 101 2.34 8.08 4.79
N GLU A 102 1.62 7.83 5.89
CA GLU A 102 0.78 8.84 6.56
C GLU A 102 1.58 10.06 6.99
N THR A 103 2.78 9.84 7.54
CA THR A 103 3.70 10.94 7.92
C THR A 103 4.19 11.72 6.71
N GLY A 104 4.55 11.04 5.62
CA GLY A 104 5.04 11.65 4.39
C GLY A 104 3.98 12.44 3.61
N LEU A 105 2.69 12.20 3.86
CA LEU A 105 1.60 12.98 3.28
C LEU A 105 1.42 14.35 3.95
N LEU A 106 1.88 14.52 5.20
CA LEU A 106 1.72 15.78 5.93
C LEU A 106 2.62 16.90 5.35
N PRO A 107 2.21 18.18 5.49
CA PRO A 107 0.95 18.67 6.06
C PRO A 107 -0.21 18.71 5.05
N HIS A 108 0.03 18.34 3.80
CA HIS A 108 -0.90 18.56 2.70
C HIS A 108 -1.82 17.38 2.39
N GLY A 109 -1.69 16.27 3.08
CA GLY A 109 -2.57 15.13 2.94
C GLY A 109 -2.49 14.18 4.14
N GLN A 110 -3.38 13.19 4.13
CA GLN A 110 -3.50 12.19 5.18
C GLN A 110 -4.21 10.93 4.66
N LEU A 111 -4.01 9.80 5.33
CA LEU A 111 -4.85 8.62 5.15
C LEU A 111 -6.23 8.84 5.79
N ASP A 112 -7.28 8.39 5.11
CA ASP A 112 -8.66 8.38 5.61
C ASP A 112 -9.23 6.95 5.56
N PRO A 113 -9.58 6.34 6.70
CA PRO A 113 -9.43 6.87 8.06
C PRO A 113 -7.96 6.86 8.55
N PRO A 114 -7.58 7.78 9.44
CA PRO A 114 -6.20 7.87 9.89
C PRO A 114 -5.83 6.69 10.79
N LEU A 115 -4.55 6.31 10.83
CA LEU A 115 -4.11 5.04 11.46
C LEU A 115 -4.43 4.94 12.95
N TRP A 116 -4.37 6.07 13.66
CA TRP A 116 -4.68 6.13 15.10
C TRP A 116 -6.18 5.98 15.40
N SER A 117 -7.06 6.18 14.42
CA SER A 117 -8.51 6.04 14.61
C SER A 117 -8.93 4.58 14.73
N GLN A 118 -10.05 4.33 15.42
CA GLN A 118 -10.62 2.98 15.53
C GLN A 118 -10.89 2.35 14.16
N ARG A 119 -11.40 3.15 13.20
CA ARG A 119 -11.65 2.71 11.82
C ARG A 119 -10.35 2.48 11.04
N GLY A 120 -9.29 3.23 11.36
CA GLY A 120 -7.94 3.08 10.80
C GLY A 120 -7.17 1.87 11.28
N LYS A 121 -7.60 1.22 12.37
CA LYS A 121 -7.02 -0.05 12.78
C LYS A 121 -7.41 -1.18 11.83
N GLY A 122 -8.56 -1.11 11.14
CA GLY A 122 -9.04 -2.13 10.20
C GLY A 122 -10.08 -3.08 10.76
N LYS A 123 -10.87 -3.70 9.87
CA LYS A 123 -11.92 -4.66 10.25
C LYS A 123 -11.34 -6.06 10.29
N LYS A 124 -11.60 -6.79 11.39
CA LYS A 124 -11.39 -8.24 11.41
C LYS A 124 -12.46 -8.83 10.49
N VAL A 125 -12.05 -9.61 9.50
CA VAL A 125 -12.98 -10.38 8.67
C VAL A 125 -13.01 -11.77 9.27
N CYS A 126 -14.20 -12.24 9.64
CA CYS A 126 -14.45 -13.55 10.22
C CYS A 126 -14.48 -14.62 9.13
#